data_AF-A0A6P1EHB3-F1
#
_entry.id   AF-A0A6P1EHB3-F1
#
_cell.length_a   1.000
_cell.length_b   1.000
_cell.length_c   1.000
_cell.angle_alpha   90.00
_cell.angle_beta   90.00
_cell.angle_gamma   90.00
#
_symmetry.space_group_name_H-M   'P 1'
#
loop_
_entity.id
_entity.type
_entity.pdbx_description
1 polymer ?
#
loop_
_entity_poly.entity_id
_entity_poly.type
_entity_poly.pdbx_seq_one_letter_code
_entity_poly.pdbx_strand_id
1 'polypeptide(L)'
;MGLLTIGLAGCSSNSSDSSSSSSSKAQESQSQVQSSSEVTSSSETSATYAFKGQKAIRIRYENVHYTTRLDNDYQEERLYQKVPGSTTNNRVYHWDSLNVSDRQDVYVDKKAIATFKDDDNANEYDHEDFYRISFGRNAHQKYWASDDVIENEANEGYDD
;
A
#
# COMPACT_ATOMS: atom_id res chain seq x y z
N MET A 1 -14.82 44.58 -37.25
CA MET A 1 -14.36 45.59 -36.27
C MET A 1 -15.02 45.31 -34.94
N GLY A 2 -14.24 44.99 -33.91
CA GLY A 2 -14.72 44.67 -32.57
C GLY A 2 -13.57 44.07 -31.76
N LEU A 3 -12.75 44.94 -31.17
CA LEU A 3 -11.67 44.61 -30.24
C LEU A 3 -12.26 44.32 -28.86
N LEU A 4 -11.80 43.26 -28.19
CA LEU A 4 -11.90 43.14 -26.74
C LEU A 4 -10.57 42.59 -26.19
N THR A 5 -9.80 43.51 -25.63
CA THR A 5 -8.65 43.24 -24.77
C THR A 5 -9.15 43.21 -23.32
N ILE A 6 -8.88 42.16 -22.56
CA ILE A 6 -9.03 42.14 -21.11
C ILE A 6 -7.73 41.59 -20.54
N GLY A 7 -6.98 42.47 -19.88
CA GLY A 7 -5.85 42.10 -19.03
C GLY A 7 -6.32 41.84 -17.60
N LEU A 8 -5.48 41.14 -16.83
CA LEU A 8 -5.53 41.14 -15.37
C LEU A 8 -4.10 41.16 -14.81
N ALA A 9 -3.87 42.18 -13.97
CA ALA A 9 -2.80 42.29 -12.97
C ALA A 9 -2.80 41.04 -12.07
N GLY A 10 -1.69 40.57 -11.51
CA GLY A 10 -0.68 41.29 -10.73
C GLY A 10 -0.98 41.08 -9.25
N CYS A 11 -0.09 40.38 -8.53
CA CYS A 11 -0.04 40.44 -7.07
C CYS A 11 1.40 40.19 -6.61
N SER A 12 2.06 41.28 -6.20
CA SER A 12 3.23 41.26 -5.33
C SER A 12 2.74 41.53 -3.91
N SER A 13 3.33 40.87 -2.91
CA SER A 13 3.39 41.39 -1.54
C SER A 13 4.67 40.89 -0.85
N ASN A 14 5.20 41.80 -0.05
CA ASN A 14 6.59 41.98 0.34
C ASN A 14 6.71 41.91 1.87
N SER A 15 7.82 41.33 2.37
CA SER A 15 8.54 41.59 3.65
C SER A 15 7.77 41.55 4.98
N SER A 16 8.31 41.11 6.12
CA SER A 16 9.55 41.50 6.84
C SER A 16 9.66 40.59 8.10
N ASP A 17 10.73 40.44 8.91
CA ASP A 17 11.99 41.16 9.12
C ASP A 17 13.00 40.29 9.94
N SER A 18 14.28 40.72 9.87
CA SER A 18 15.51 40.52 10.69
C SER A 18 15.50 39.70 12.01
N SER A 19 16.57 39.04 12.50
CA SER A 19 17.98 39.46 12.66
C SER A 19 18.94 38.31 13.13
N SER A 20 20.25 38.58 13.03
CA SER A 20 21.50 37.83 13.32
C SER A 20 21.64 37.14 14.70
N SER A 21 22.42 36.05 14.92
CA SER A 21 23.89 35.96 14.82
C SER A 21 24.43 34.54 15.19
N SER A 22 25.71 34.34 14.88
CA SER A 22 26.58 33.14 14.84
C SER A 22 26.68 32.17 16.04
N SER A 23 26.92 30.89 15.77
CA SER A 23 28.11 30.12 16.22
C SER A 23 28.11 28.68 15.65
N SER A 24 29.17 27.93 15.94
CA SER A 24 29.90 27.02 15.06
C SER A 24 29.69 25.51 15.28
N LYS A 25 29.81 24.77 14.17
CA LYS A 25 30.39 23.42 13.94
C LYS A 25 29.85 22.16 14.67
N ALA A 26 29.59 21.16 13.81
CA ALA A 26 29.88 19.72 13.90
C ALA A 26 28.89 18.78 14.64
N GLN A 27 28.10 18.08 13.80
CA GLN A 27 28.03 16.62 13.67
C GLN A 27 27.72 15.78 14.93
N GLU A 28 26.48 15.30 15.04
CA GLU A 28 26.18 13.96 15.54
C GLU A 28 24.90 13.42 14.90
N SER A 29 24.96 12.16 14.49
CA SER A 29 23.93 11.42 13.78
C SER A 29 22.72 11.14 14.67
N GLN A 30 21.53 11.51 14.20
CA GLN A 30 20.29 10.91 14.66
C GLN A 30 19.62 10.23 13.46
N SER A 31 19.79 8.92 13.37
CA SER A 31 18.92 8.05 12.58
C SER A 31 17.54 8.08 13.25
N GLN A 32 16.70 9.01 12.81
CA GLN A 32 15.28 8.96 13.09
C GLN A 32 14.63 8.21 11.93
N VAL A 33 14.35 6.93 12.17
CA VAL A 33 13.49 6.13 11.29
C VAL A 33 12.12 6.78 11.34
N GLN A 34 11.86 7.66 10.38
CA GLN A 34 10.56 8.27 10.20
C GLN A 34 9.76 7.30 9.32
N SER A 35 9.13 6.31 9.96
CA SER A 35 7.93 5.68 9.40
C SER A 35 6.87 6.77 9.27
N SER A 36 6.90 7.49 8.16
CA SER A 36 5.82 8.37 7.76
C SER A 36 4.70 7.49 7.21
N SER A 37 3.89 6.94 8.11
CA SER A 37 2.51 6.57 7.83
C SER A 37 1.74 7.87 7.58
N GLU A 38 1.82 8.39 6.35
CA GLU A 38 0.95 9.46 5.90
C GLU A 38 -0.45 8.88 5.63
N VAL A 39 -1.24 8.77 6.71
CA VAL A 39 -2.70 8.67 6.64
C VAL A 39 -3.25 10.00 6.13
N THR A 40 -3.26 10.16 4.81
CA THR A 40 -4.03 11.24 4.17
C THR A 40 -5.41 10.71 3.84
N SER A 41 -6.34 10.86 4.79
CA SER A 41 -7.76 10.68 4.55
C SER A 41 -8.23 11.73 3.55
N SER A 42 -8.51 11.33 2.32
CA SER A 42 -9.26 12.12 1.36
C SER A 42 -10.03 11.18 0.44
N SER A 43 -11.35 11.34 0.48
CA SER A 43 -12.34 10.60 -0.26
C SER A 43 -12.12 10.70 -1.77
N GLU A 44 -12.48 9.60 -2.45
CA GLU A 44 -12.75 9.46 -3.88
C GLU A 44 -11.71 8.73 -4.76
N THR A 45 -12.22 7.62 -5.33
CA THR A 45 -11.86 6.98 -6.61
C THR A 45 -10.47 6.36 -6.72
N SER A 46 -10.38 5.04 -6.47
CA SER A 46 -9.46 4.08 -7.13
C SER A 46 -8.20 4.70 -7.74
N ALA A 47 -7.39 5.37 -6.92
CA ALA A 47 -6.21 6.01 -7.44
C ALA A 47 -5.21 4.90 -7.78
N THR A 48 -4.75 4.88 -9.03
CA THR A 48 -3.65 4.00 -9.43
C THR A 48 -2.38 4.57 -8.81
N TYR A 49 -2.18 4.31 -7.52
CA TYR A 49 -0.96 4.66 -6.83
C TYR A 49 0.13 3.70 -7.27
N ALA A 50 1.18 4.22 -7.90
CA ALA A 50 2.39 3.43 -8.09
C ALA A 50 2.95 3.08 -6.71
N PHE A 51 2.66 1.87 -6.23
CA PHE A 51 3.30 1.32 -5.04
C PHE A 51 4.82 1.30 -5.29
N LYS A 52 5.56 2.20 -4.63
CA LYS A 52 7.03 2.22 -4.62
C LYS A 52 7.58 1.14 -3.68
N GLY A 53 7.11 -0.09 -3.84
CA GLY A 53 7.71 -1.24 -3.19
C GLY A 53 8.98 -1.67 -3.91
N GLN A 54 9.86 -2.36 -3.18
CA GLN A 54 10.98 -3.08 -3.78
C GLN A 54 10.44 -4.08 -4.81
N LYS A 55 11.16 -4.30 -5.92
CA LYS A 55 10.79 -5.35 -6.88
C LYS A 55 11.14 -6.70 -6.25
N ALA A 56 10.18 -7.64 -6.26
CA ALA A 56 10.45 -8.99 -5.81
C ALA A 56 11.51 -9.64 -6.70
N ILE A 57 12.47 -10.33 -6.09
CA ILE A 57 13.48 -11.13 -6.80
C ILE A 57 12.81 -12.31 -7.48
N ARG A 58 11.84 -12.93 -6.81
CA ARG A 58 11.09 -14.08 -7.30
C ARG A 58 9.66 -14.02 -6.78
N ILE A 59 8.71 -14.46 -7.59
CA ILE A 59 7.33 -14.69 -7.17
C ILE A 59 6.96 -16.11 -7.60
N ARG A 60 6.52 -16.93 -6.64
CA ARG A 60 5.96 -18.26 -6.90
C ARG A 60 4.44 -18.20 -6.75
N TYR A 61 3.72 -18.93 -7.58
CA TYR A 61 2.27 -19.00 -7.55
C TYR A 61 1.80 -20.41 -7.26
N GLU A 62 0.81 -20.52 -6.40
CA GLU A 62 0.18 -21.77 -6.01
C GLU A 62 -1.34 -21.67 -6.25
N ASN A 63 -1.93 -22.77 -6.71
CA ASN A 63 -3.39 -22.86 -6.80
C ASN A 63 -3.90 -23.36 -5.45
N VAL A 64 -4.73 -22.54 -4.82
CA VAL A 64 -5.44 -22.88 -3.58
C VAL A 64 -6.93 -22.68 -3.85
N HIS A 65 -7.81 -23.30 -3.08
CA HIS A 65 -9.24 -23.03 -3.22
C HIS A 65 -9.93 -23.22 -1.87
N TYR A 66 -10.34 -22.12 -1.26
CA TYR A 66 -11.06 -22.16 0.00
C TYR A 66 -11.89 -20.89 0.18
N THR A 67 -12.76 -20.93 1.19
CA THR A 67 -13.55 -19.80 1.64
C THR A 67 -13.11 -19.48 3.06
N THR A 68 -12.93 -18.20 3.36
CA THR A 68 -12.57 -17.69 4.68
C THR A 68 -13.28 -16.35 4.91
N ARG A 69 -12.98 -15.65 5.98
CA ARG A 69 -13.41 -14.29 6.29
C ARG A 69 -12.23 -13.33 6.27
N LEU A 70 -12.54 -12.04 6.37
CA LEU A 70 -11.52 -11.01 6.57
C LEU A 70 -11.15 -10.98 8.05
N ASP A 71 -9.87 -10.79 8.34
CA ASP A 71 -9.41 -10.55 9.72
C ASP A 71 -10.04 -9.28 10.31
N ASN A 72 -10.06 -9.13 11.63
CA ASN A 72 -10.67 -7.97 12.30
C ASN A 72 -10.01 -6.65 11.89
N ASP A 73 -8.70 -6.68 11.61
CA ASP A 73 -7.90 -5.49 11.29
C ASP A 73 -7.62 -5.34 9.78
N TYR A 74 -8.37 -6.06 8.93
CA TYR A 74 -8.18 -6.07 7.47
C TYR A 74 -8.18 -4.68 6.81
N GLN A 75 -8.84 -3.68 7.44
CA GLN A 75 -8.95 -2.33 6.91
C GLN A 75 -7.63 -1.55 6.95
N GLU A 76 -6.70 -1.94 7.82
CA GLU A 76 -5.38 -1.31 7.90
C GLU A 76 -4.54 -1.62 6.65
N GLU A 77 -4.79 -2.78 6.06
CA GLU A 77 -4.10 -3.30 4.89
C GLU A 77 -4.58 -2.71 3.56
N ARG A 78 -3.93 -3.13 2.48
CA ARG A 78 -4.26 -2.69 1.10
C ARG A 78 -4.59 -3.87 0.20
N LEU A 79 -5.40 -3.57 -0.81
CA LEU A 79 -5.71 -4.48 -1.91
C LEU A 79 -4.96 -4.09 -3.17
N TYR A 80 -4.53 -5.08 -3.93
CA TYR A 80 -3.70 -4.87 -5.10
C TYR A 80 -4.29 -5.55 -6.34
N GLN A 81 -4.08 -4.97 -7.52
CA GLN A 81 -4.48 -5.60 -8.78
C GLN A 81 -3.56 -6.77 -9.15
N LYS A 82 -2.27 -6.66 -8.84
CA LYS A 82 -1.25 -7.68 -9.04
C LYS A 82 -0.52 -7.93 -7.71
N VAL A 83 0.22 -9.03 -7.60
CA VAL A 83 1.07 -9.30 -6.43
C VAL A 83 2.07 -8.15 -6.25
N PRO A 84 2.21 -7.56 -5.05
CA PRO A 84 3.28 -6.61 -4.76
C PRO A 84 4.66 -7.12 -5.20
N GLY A 85 5.51 -6.22 -5.71
CA GLY A 85 6.81 -6.58 -6.28
C GLY A 85 6.80 -7.16 -7.70
N SER A 86 5.64 -7.54 -8.26
CA SER A 86 5.56 -8.08 -9.64
C SER A 86 5.71 -7.01 -10.74
N THR A 87 5.42 -5.76 -10.42
CA THR A 87 5.45 -4.61 -11.32
C THR A 87 5.80 -3.36 -10.53
N THR A 88 6.46 -2.40 -11.16
CA THR A 88 6.78 -1.09 -10.56
C THR A 88 5.55 -0.19 -10.45
N ASN A 89 4.55 -0.42 -11.31
CA ASN A 89 3.27 0.29 -11.29
C ASN A 89 2.17 -0.74 -11.07
N ASN A 90 1.64 -0.78 -9.85
CA ASN A 90 0.51 -1.61 -9.47
C ASN A 90 -0.68 -0.72 -9.14
N ARG A 91 -1.91 -1.21 -9.30
CA ARG A 91 -3.09 -0.49 -8.84
C ARG A 91 -3.43 -0.96 -7.43
N VAL A 92 -3.61 0.00 -6.54
CA VAL A 92 -3.97 -0.21 -5.14
C VAL A 92 -5.44 0.20 -4.93
N TYR A 93 -6.15 -0.53 -4.09
CA TYR A 93 -7.54 -0.27 -3.74
C TYR A 93 -7.67 -0.15 -2.21
N HIS A 94 -8.62 0.66 -1.79
CA HIS A 94 -8.99 0.84 -0.39
C HIS A 94 -10.29 0.12 -0.09
N TRP A 95 -10.39 -0.44 1.10
CA TRP A 95 -11.54 -1.19 1.58
C TRP A 95 -12.83 -0.38 1.65
N ASP A 96 -12.73 0.89 2.05
CA ASP A 96 -13.87 1.81 2.17
C ASP A 96 -14.70 1.91 0.88
N SER A 97 -14.04 1.74 -0.27
CA SER A 97 -14.72 1.82 -1.58
C SER A 97 -15.47 0.54 -1.97
N LEU A 98 -15.30 -0.55 -1.23
CA LEU A 98 -15.80 -1.88 -1.56
C LEU A 98 -17.03 -2.29 -0.74
N ASN A 99 -17.35 -1.55 0.32
CA ASN A 99 -18.51 -1.80 1.20
C ASN A 99 -18.59 -3.26 1.68
N VAL A 100 -17.45 -3.80 2.11
CA VAL A 100 -17.30 -5.15 2.67
C VAL A 100 -17.09 -5.07 4.17
N SER A 101 -17.55 -6.08 4.91
CA SER A 101 -17.33 -6.24 6.36
C SER A 101 -16.50 -7.48 6.66
N ASP A 102 -15.86 -7.51 7.83
CA ASP A 102 -15.23 -8.68 8.47
C ASP A 102 -16.07 -9.98 8.37
N ARG A 103 -17.39 -9.88 8.54
CA ARG A 103 -18.31 -11.04 8.47
C ARG A 103 -18.59 -11.59 7.08
N GLN A 104 -18.09 -10.95 6.02
CA GLN A 104 -18.35 -11.35 4.64
C GLN A 104 -17.48 -12.54 4.24
N ASP A 105 -18.09 -13.54 3.61
CA ASP A 105 -17.32 -14.64 3.01
C ASP A 105 -16.42 -14.13 1.87
N VAL A 106 -15.15 -14.53 1.94
CA VAL A 106 -14.10 -14.25 0.97
C VAL A 106 -13.67 -15.54 0.31
N TYR A 107 -13.58 -15.51 -1.02
CA TYR A 107 -13.21 -16.67 -1.83
C TYR A 107 -11.77 -16.51 -2.31
N VAL A 108 -10.92 -17.45 -1.90
CA VAL A 108 -9.50 -17.49 -2.26
C VAL A 108 -9.27 -18.55 -3.32
N ASP A 109 -8.56 -18.20 -4.41
CA ASP A 109 -8.30 -19.13 -5.51
C ASP A 109 -6.83 -19.24 -5.95
N LYS A 110 -5.94 -18.40 -5.38
CA LYS A 110 -4.49 -18.46 -5.59
C LYS A 110 -3.75 -17.91 -4.37
N LYS A 111 -2.56 -18.46 -4.15
CA LYS A 111 -1.53 -17.93 -3.25
C LYS A 111 -0.32 -17.52 -4.08
N ALA A 112 0.39 -16.48 -3.66
CA ALA A 112 1.66 -16.08 -4.21
C ALA A 112 2.66 -15.85 -3.08
N ILE A 113 3.88 -16.34 -3.25
CA ILE A 113 4.99 -16.13 -2.31
C ILE A 113 6.00 -15.22 -3.01
N ALA A 114 6.10 -13.98 -2.55
CA ALA A 114 7.01 -12.98 -3.08
C ALA A 114 8.28 -12.92 -2.23
N THR A 115 9.42 -13.14 -2.87
CA THR A 115 10.73 -13.07 -2.24
C THR A 115 11.36 -11.71 -2.51
N PHE A 116 11.67 -10.97 -1.45
CA PHE A 116 12.33 -9.66 -1.49
C PHE A 116 13.77 -9.78 -0.99
N LYS A 117 14.60 -8.80 -1.35
CA LYS A 117 15.93 -8.71 -0.75
C LYS A 117 15.76 -7.99 0.59
N ASP A 118 16.30 -8.56 1.65
CA ASP A 118 16.36 -7.86 2.94
C ASP A 118 17.23 -6.60 2.77
N ASP A 119 16.69 -5.47 3.23
CA ASP A 119 17.31 -4.14 3.12
C ASP A 119 18.45 -3.96 4.14
N ASP A 120 18.42 -4.67 5.28
CA ASP A 120 19.40 -4.60 6.37
C ASP A 120 20.49 -5.68 6.25
N ASN A 121 20.16 -6.86 5.70
CA ASN A 121 21.14 -7.91 5.43
C ASN A 121 21.07 -8.42 3.99
N ALA A 122 22.08 -8.05 3.19
CA ALA A 122 22.14 -8.41 1.77
C ALA A 122 22.20 -9.93 1.47
N ASN A 123 22.40 -10.78 2.49
CA ASN A 123 22.41 -12.24 2.37
C ASN A 123 21.11 -12.91 2.82
N GLU A 124 20.15 -12.13 3.30
CA GLU A 124 18.84 -12.59 3.76
C GLU A 124 17.74 -12.19 2.77
N TYR A 125 16.62 -12.89 2.88
CA TYR A 125 15.50 -12.72 1.97
C TYR A 125 14.20 -12.77 2.75
N ASP A 126 13.39 -11.74 2.60
CA ASP A 126 12.04 -11.72 3.13
C ASP A 126 11.08 -12.46 2.21
N HIS A 127 10.08 -13.10 2.79
CA HIS A 127 9.08 -13.88 2.09
C HIS A 127 7.70 -13.41 2.54
N GLU A 128 6.98 -12.80 1.61
CA GLU A 128 5.63 -12.29 1.86
C GLU A 128 4.61 -13.15 1.12
N ASP A 129 3.57 -13.56 1.83
CA ASP A 129 2.49 -14.35 1.29
C ASP A 129 1.32 -13.44 0.88
N PHE A 130 0.85 -13.62 -0.35
CA PHE A 130 -0.30 -12.89 -0.88
C PHE A 130 -1.38 -13.84 -1.37
N TYR A 131 -2.64 -13.52 -1.10
CA TYR A 131 -3.78 -14.32 -1.52
C TYR A 131 -4.63 -13.57 -2.54
N ARG A 132 -5.07 -14.29 -3.57
CA ARG A 132 -6.00 -13.75 -4.54
C ARG A 132 -7.43 -13.99 -4.08
N ILE A 133 -8.09 -12.91 -3.70
CA ILE A 133 -9.40 -12.90 -3.07
C ILE A 133 -10.48 -12.36 -4.02
N SER A 134 -11.72 -12.72 -3.72
CA SER A 134 -12.93 -12.16 -4.32
C SER A 134 -14.09 -12.19 -3.33
N PHE A 135 -15.00 -11.22 -3.41
CA PHE A 135 -16.17 -11.10 -2.53
C PHE A 135 -17.42 -11.82 -3.08
N GLY A 136 -17.23 -12.67 -4.08
CA GLY A 136 -18.27 -13.51 -4.64
C GLY A 136 -17.64 -14.66 -5.41
N ARG A 137 -18.22 -15.86 -5.30
CA ARG A 137 -17.65 -17.11 -5.85
C ARG A 137 -17.31 -17.04 -7.35
N ASN A 138 -18.06 -16.25 -8.11
CA ASN A 138 -17.87 -16.05 -9.55
C ASN A 138 -17.55 -14.59 -9.92
N ALA A 139 -17.01 -13.81 -8.98
CA ALA A 139 -16.70 -12.41 -9.25
C ALA A 139 -15.60 -12.29 -10.33
N HIS A 140 -15.86 -11.42 -11.31
CA HIS A 140 -14.85 -11.08 -12.33
C HIS A 140 -13.69 -10.28 -11.74
N GLN A 141 -14.01 -9.39 -10.80
CA GLN A 141 -13.02 -8.59 -10.11
C GLN A 141 -12.39 -9.41 -8.97
N LYS A 142 -11.06 -9.48 -8.98
CA LYS A 142 -10.24 -10.16 -7.97
C LYS A 142 -9.16 -9.21 -7.50
N TYR A 143 -8.69 -9.42 -6.28
CA TYR A 143 -7.66 -8.61 -5.65
C TYR A 143 -6.60 -9.51 -5.06
N TRP A 144 -5.37 -9.01 -4.96
CA TRP A 144 -4.33 -9.60 -4.14
C TRP A 144 -4.31 -8.87 -2.80
N ALA A 145 -4.21 -9.62 -1.71
CA ALA A 145 -4.16 -9.11 -0.34
C ALA A 145 -3.01 -9.79 0.41
N SER A 146 -2.46 -9.13 1.44
CA SER A 146 -1.53 -9.77 2.38
C SER A 146 -2.20 -10.95 3.08
N ASP A 147 -1.41 -11.84 3.67
CA ASP A 147 -1.93 -12.91 4.52
C ASP A 147 -2.65 -12.37 5.77
N ASP A 148 -2.21 -11.25 6.32
CA ASP A 148 -2.85 -10.54 7.44
C ASP A 148 -4.31 -10.11 7.18
N VAL A 149 -4.74 -10.07 5.92
CA VAL A 149 -6.11 -9.67 5.56
C VAL A 149 -7.13 -10.78 5.79
N ILE A 150 -6.70 -12.04 5.77
CA ILE A 150 -7.61 -13.18 5.84
C ILE A 150 -7.52 -13.86 7.20
N GLU A 151 -8.67 -14.26 7.75
CA GLU A 151 -8.67 -15.11 8.94
C GLU A 151 -7.98 -16.43 8.58
N ASN A 152 -6.83 -16.67 9.20
CA ASN A 152 -6.13 -17.94 9.08
C ASN A 152 -6.75 -18.96 10.06
N GLU A 153 -7.88 -19.57 9.69
CA GLU A 153 -8.39 -20.77 10.39
C GLU A 153 -7.37 -21.95 10.33
N ALA A 154 -6.35 -21.86 9.47
CA ALA A 154 -5.36 -22.90 9.23
C ALA A 154 -4.03 -22.76 10.02
N ASN A 155 -3.87 -21.75 10.89
CA ASN A 155 -2.63 -21.58 11.68
C ASN A 155 -2.77 -22.00 13.16
N GLU A 156 -3.91 -22.54 13.59
CA GLU A 156 -4.07 -23.23 14.90
C GLU A 156 -3.70 -24.72 14.81
N GLY A 157 -2.58 -25.03 14.14
CA GLY A 157 -2.15 -26.39 13.82
C GLY A 157 -0.75 -26.77 14.29
N TYR A 158 -0.17 -26.03 15.24
CA TYR A 158 0.97 -26.50 16.03
C TYR A 158 0.50 -26.73 17.47
N ASP A 159 -0.23 -27.83 17.66
CA ASP A 159 -0.40 -28.47 18.95
C ASP A 159 0.26 -29.86 18.84
N ASP A 160 1.10 -30.14 19.84
CA ASP A 160 1.99 -31.31 20.11
C ASP A 160 3.46 -31.24 19.65
#